data_AF-A0AAD3VYP1-F1
#
_entry.id   AF-A0AAD3VYP1-F1
#
_cell.length_a   1.000
_cell.length_b   1.000
_cell.length_c   1.000
_cell.angle_alpha   90.00
_cell.angle_beta   90.00
_cell.angle_gamma   90.00
#
_symmetry.space_group_name_H-M   'P 1'
#
loop_
_entity.id
_entity.type
_entity.pdbx_description
1 polymer ?
#
loop_
_entity_poly.entity_id
_entity_poly.type
_entity_poly.pdbx_seq_one_letter_code
_entity_poly.pdbx_strand_id
1 'polypeptide(L)'
;MLSAKSLPCFDAGSDYCPCVLAGLGQCVSCSMLRGNDTCDCGWSGVCIFAEFIRAGKTVRPGRRQITASVTRLVTLDRPRDDYNAFLAGIAVPSSLARWCT
;
A
#
# COMPACT_ATOMS: atom_id res chain seq x y z
N MET A 1 -22.22 4.76 -23.66
CA MET A 1 -22.26 5.37 -22.32
C MET A 1 -20.98 4.97 -21.61
N LEU A 2 -20.02 5.88 -21.46
CA LEU A 2 -18.78 5.58 -20.72
C LEU A 2 -19.16 5.44 -19.25
N SER A 3 -19.01 4.22 -18.70
CA SER A 3 -19.29 3.92 -17.29
C SER A 3 -18.49 4.89 -16.41
N ALA A 4 -19.15 5.54 -15.45
CA ALA A 4 -18.49 6.40 -14.49
C ALA A 4 -17.54 5.55 -13.66
N LYS A 5 -16.26 5.56 -14.05
CA LYS A 5 -15.18 4.87 -13.33
C LYS A 5 -15.26 5.24 -11.86
N SER A 6 -15.16 4.26 -10.96
CA SER A 6 -15.23 4.56 -9.52
C SER A 6 -14.13 5.55 -9.14
N LEU A 7 -14.40 6.43 -8.18
CA LEU A 7 -13.38 7.37 -7.71
C LEU A 7 -12.18 6.61 -7.16
N PRO A 8 -10.95 7.09 -7.42
CA PRO A 8 -9.76 6.48 -6.88
C PRO A 8 -9.78 6.51 -5.35
N CYS A 9 -9.45 5.38 -4.74
CA CYS A 9 -9.34 5.30 -3.29
C CYS A 9 -7.97 5.85 -2.87
N PHE A 10 -7.99 6.88 -2.03
CA PHE A 10 -6.76 7.47 -1.46
C PHE A 10 -6.01 6.47 -0.58
N ASP A 11 -6.76 5.63 0.13
CA ASP A 11 -6.20 4.61 0.99
C ASP A 11 -5.68 3.39 0.22
N ALA A 12 -5.89 3.27 -1.09
CA ALA A 12 -5.50 2.09 -1.85
C ALA A 12 -4.03 1.68 -1.61
N GLY A 13 -3.83 0.51 -1.00
CA GLY A 13 -2.50 -0.02 -0.65
C GLY A 13 -1.87 0.59 0.61
N SER A 14 -2.56 1.52 1.26
CA SER A 14 -2.24 1.98 2.60
C SER A 14 -2.70 0.96 3.64
N ASP A 15 -2.38 1.25 4.89
CA ASP A 15 -2.74 0.47 6.07
C ASP A 15 -4.24 0.36 6.28
N TYR A 16 -5.00 1.26 5.65
CA TYR A 16 -6.45 1.33 5.72
C TYR A 16 -7.14 0.58 4.57
N CYS A 17 -6.44 0.11 3.53
CA CYS A 17 -7.05 -0.52 2.34
C CYS A 17 -6.84 -2.04 2.17
N PRO A 18 -6.81 -2.76 3.27
CA PRO A 18 -7.47 -4.05 3.30
C PRO A 18 -8.54 -4.01 4.39
N CYS A 19 -9.34 -2.95 4.37
CA CYS A 19 -10.38 -2.71 5.38
C CYS A 19 -11.42 -3.82 5.40
N VAL A 20 -12.17 -3.85 6.50
CA VAL A 20 -13.30 -4.77 6.73
C VAL A 20 -14.26 -4.83 5.54
N LEU A 21 -14.46 -3.70 4.82
CA LEU A 21 -15.32 -3.67 3.64
C LEU A 21 -14.85 -4.60 2.53
N ALA A 22 -13.55 -4.79 2.33
CA ALA A 22 -13.04 -5.76 1.36
C ALA A 22 -13.41 -7.19 1.78
N GLY A 23 -13.30 -7.52 3.07
CA GLY A 23 -13.71 -8.80 3.63
C GLY A 23 -15.22 -9.07 3.52
N LEU A 24 -16.04 -8.03 3.60
CA LEU A 24 -17.49 -8.10 3.44
C LEU A 24 -17.95 -8.08 1.97
N GLY A 25 -17.04 -7.92 1.00
CA GLY A 25 -17.40 -7.74 -0.40
C GLY A 25 -18.10 -6.40 -0.70
N GLN A 26 -17.88 -5.40 0.15
CA GLN A 26 -18.52 -4.07 0.10
C GLN A 26 -17.50 -2.96 -0.20
N CYS A 27 -16.38 -3.28 -0.87
CA CYS A 27 -15.38 -2.29 -1.22
C CYS A 27 -15.98 -1.20 -2.12
N VAL A 28 -15.95 0.05 -1.67
CA VAL A 28 -16.51 1.19 -2.43
C VAL A 28 -15.72 1.49 -3.71
N SER A 29 -14.42 1.15 -3.74
CA SER A 29 -13.56 1.43 -4.89
C SER A 29 -13.47 0.26 -5.87
N CYS A 30 -13.57 -1.00 -5.40
CA CYS A 30 -13.37 -2.19 -6.22
C CYS A 30 -14.69 -2.90 -6.57
N SER A 31 -15.14 -2.78 -7.81
CA SER A 31 -16.31 -3.48 -8.37
C SER A 31 -16.19 -4.99 -8.37
N MET A 32 -15.01 -5.54 -8.66
CA MET A 32 -14.78 -6.99 -8.62
C MET A 32 -15.03 -7.58 -7.23
N LEU A 33 -14.69 -6.85 -6.16
CA LEU A 33 -15.01 -7.28 -4.79
C LEU A 33 -16.49 -7.17 -4.45
N ARG A 34 -17.23 -6.31 -5.15
CA ARG A 34 -18.70 -6.21 -5.08
C ARG A 34 -19.42 -7.24 -5.96
N GLY A 35 -18.68 -8.10 -6.66
CA GLY A 35 -19.22 -9.17 -7.49
C GLY A 35 -19.46 -8.81 -8.96
N ASN A 36 -18.96 -7.67 -9.45
CA ASN A 36 -19.02 -7.38 -10.89
C ASN A 36 -18.02 -8.23 -11.67
N ASP A 37 -18.35 -8.54 -12.93
CA ASP A 37 -17.49 -9.34 -13.82
C ASP A 37 -16.30 -8.57 -14.38
N THR A 38 -16.37 -7.24 -14.41
CA THR A 38 -15.34 -6.37 -14.98
C THR A 38 -14.89 -5.30 -14.00
N CYS A 39 -13.59 -5.00 -14.01
CA CYS A 39 -13.01 -3.97 -13.17
C CYS A 39 -13.30 -2.57 -13.74
N ASP A 40 -13.88 -1.71 -12.90
CA ASP A 40 -14.14 -0.30 -13.19
C ASP A 40 -13.46 0.65 -12.19
N CYS A 41 -12.45 0.16 -11.45
CA CYS A 41 -11.90 0.92 -10.35
C CYS A 41 -11.05 2.12 -10.80
N GLY A 42 -11.14 3.23 -10.07
CA GLY A 42 -10.21 4.35 -10.16
C GLY A 42 -8.82 3.95 -9.68
N TRP A 43 -8.04 3.30 -10.54
CA TRP A 43 -6.70 2.81 -10.20
C TRP A 43 -5.81 3.87 -9.53
N SER A 44 -5.30 3.58 -8.33
CA SER A 44 -4.40 4.45 -7.57
C SER A 44 -2.96 3.92 -7.45
N GLY A 45 -2.57 2.94 -8.27
CA GLY A 45 -1.24 2.32 -8.21
C GLY A 45 -1.19 0.88 -7.67
N VAL A 46 -2.30 0.37 -7.11
CA VAL A 46 -2.41 -1.00 -6.58
C VAL A 46 -3.78 -1.62 -6.87
N CYS A 47 -3.81 -2.94 -7.09
CA CYS A 47 -5.03 -3.70 -7.36
C CYS A 47 -5.61 -4.29 -6.08
N ILE A 48 -6.65 -3.66 -5.52
CA ILE A 48 -7.30 -4.13 -4.28
C ILE A 48 -7.79 -5.58 -4.41
N PHE A 49 -8.41 -5.93 -5.55
CA PHE A 49 -8.88 -7.29 -5.79
C PHE A 49 -7.73 -8.30 -5.79
N ALA A 50 -6.66 -8.03 -6.55
CA ALA A 50 -5.54 -8.96 -6.64
C ALA A 50 -4.82 -9.09 -5.27
N GLU A 51 -4.67 -8.00 -4.52
CA GLU A 51 -4.09 -8.04 -3.18
C GLU A 51 -4.95 -8.85 -2.19
N PHE A 52 -6.27 -8.71 -2.26
CA PHE A 52 -7.20 -9.47 -1.43
C PHE A 52 -7.19 -10.98 -1.77
N ILE A 53 -7.19 -11.33 -3.07
CA ILE A 53 -7.08 -12.73 -3.51
C ILE A 53 -5.73 -13.31 -3.09
N ARG A 54 -4.63 -12.57 -3.27
CA ARG A 54 -3.29 -13.02 -2.87
C ARG A 54 -3.15 -13.18 -1.36
N ALA A 55 -3.91 -12.43 -0.58
CA ALA A 55 -4.03 -12.61 0.86
C ALA A 55 -4.97 -13.78 1.27
N GLY A 56 -5.41 -14.63 0.34
CA GLY A 56 -6.31 -15.73 0.65
C GLY A 56 -7.71 -15.27 1.06
N LYS A 57 -8.18 -14.12 0.55
CA LYS A 57 -9.47 -13.49 0.91
C LYS A 57 -9.58 -13.12 2.38
N THR A 58 -8.45 -12.79 3.01
CA THR A 58 -8.41 -12.31 4.39
C THR A 58 -8.19 -10.81 4.46
N VAL A 59 -8.83 -10.17 5.45
CA VAL A 59 -8.57 -8.77 5.81
C VAL A 59 -7.15 -8.73 6.37
N ARG A 60 -6.26 -7.95 5.74
CA ARG A 60 -4.89 -7.83 6.23
C ARG A 60 -4.85 -6.93 7.47
N PRO A 61 -3.94 -7.18 8.41
CA PRO A 61 -3.61 -6.20 9.43
C PRO A 61 -3.04 -4.93 8.76
N GLY A 62 -3.32 -3.75 9.31
CA GLY A 62 -2.69 -2.51 8.84
C GLY A 62 -1.16 -2.52 9.05
N ARG A 63 -0.41 -1.53 8.53
CA ARG A 63 1.04 -1.43 8.83
C ARG A 63 1.25 -1.57 10.31
N ARG A 64 2.36 -2.25 10.57
CA ARG A 64 3.04 -2.13 11.84
C ARG A 64 4.26 -1.23 11.66
N GLN A 65 4.44 -0.31 12.60
CA GLN A 65 5.72 0.36 12.76
C GLN A 65 6.72 -0.63 13.36
N ILE A 66 7.93 -0.66 12.80
CA ILE A 66 9.05 -1.41 13.36
C ILE A 66 10.21 -0.47 13.60
N THR A 67 10.94 -0.70 14.68
CA THR A 67 12.23 -0.04 14.90
C THR A 67 13.28 -0.75 14.05
N ALA A 68 13.91 -0.02 13.14
CA ALA A 68 15.00 -0.51 12.30
C ALA A 68 16.31 0.10 12.76
N SER A 69 17.39 -0.69 12.74
CA SER A 69 18.74 -0.18 13.01
C SER A 69 19.31 0.51 11.78
N VAL A 70 19.92 1.67 11.96
CA VAL A 70 20.69 2.35 10.91
C VAL A 70 22.00 1.57 10.69
N THR A 71 22.21 1.07 9.48
CA THR A 71 23.40 0.29 9.11
C THR A 71 24.48 1.13 8.45
N ARG A 72 24.08 2.21 7.78
CA ARG A 72 24.98 3.14 7.10
C ARG A 72 24.44 4.54 7.22
N LEU A 73 25.30 5.50 7.47
CA LEU A 73 24.98 6.92 7.40
C LEU A 73 26.03 7.61 6.54
N VAL A 74 25.60 8.34 5.53
CA VAL A 74 26.47 9.15 4.67
C VAL A 74 25.99 10.59 4.76
N THR A 75 26.80 11.47 5.33
CA THR A 75 26.56 12.91 5.28
C THR A 75 26.74 13.38 3.84
N LEU A 76 25.77 14.12 3.32
CA LEU A 76 25.83 14.67 1.97
C LEU A 76 26.56 16.01 1.99
N ASP A 77 27.31 16.29 0.92
CA ASP A 77 27.80 17.63 0.66
C ASP A 77 26.62 18.57 0.41
N ARG A 78 26.69 19.75 1.04
CA ARG A 78 25.60 20.70 1.04
C ARG A 78 26.00 21.97 0.30
N PRO A 79 25.16 22.49 -0.62
CA PRO A 79 25.36 23.77 -1.25
C PRO A 79 25.06 24.96 -0.32
N ARG A 80 24.39 24.72 0.82
CA ARG A 80 24.05 25.72 1.85
C ARG A 80 24.11 25.10 3.23
N ASP A 81 24.42 25.91 4.24
CA ASP A 81 24.65 25.43 5.61
C ASP A 81 23.42 25.55 6.53
N ASP A 82 22.24 25.82 5.96
CA ASP A 82 20.97 26.02 6.67
C ASP A 82 20.19 24.72 6.96
N TYR A 83 20.70 23.57 6.53
CA TYR A 83 20.10 22.26 6.81
C TYR A 83 21.15 21.17 7.00
N ASN A 84 20.79 20.10 7.71
CA ASN A 84 21.57 18.87 7.75
C ASN A 84 21.01 17.88 6.72
N ALA A 85 21.86 17.22 5.94
CA ALA A 85 21.45 16.19 4.99
C ALA A 85 22.32 14.94 5.10
N PHE A 86 21.64 13.80 5.10
CA PHE A 86 22.25 12.48 5.19
C PHE A 86 21.46 11.44 4.40
N LEU A 87 22.16 10.43 3.89
CA LEU A 87 21.56 9.19 3.40
C LEU A 87 21.75 8.10 4.45
N ALA A 88 20.65 7.49 4.89
CA ALA A 88 20.68 6.38 5.83
C ALA A 88 20.30 5.07 5.14
N GLY A 89 21.15 4.04 5.28
CA GLY A 89 20.78 2.65 5.06
C GLY A 89 20.21 2.08 6.35
N ILE A 90 19.11 1.32 6.25
CA ILE A 90 18.45 0.68 7.40
C ILE A 90 18.39 -0.83 7.23
N ALA A 91 18.58 -1.57 8.32
CA ALA A 91 18.35 -3.01 8.34
C ALA A 91 16.85 -3.28 8.42
N VAL A 92 16.30 -3.92 7.40
CA VAL A 92 14.90 -4.34 7.36
C VAL A 92 14.85 -5.86 7.39
N PRO A 93 14.07 -6.47 8.32
CA PRO A 93 13.80 -7.91 8.28
C PRO A 93 13.35 -8.36 6.89
N SER A 94 13.90 -9.47 6.38
CA SER A 94 13.54 -10.01 5.06
C SER A 94 12.05 -10.37 4.96
N SER A 95 11.41 -10.66 6.09
CA SER A 95 9.96 -10.86 6.19
C SER A 95 9.13 -9.63 5.79
N LEU A 96 9.67 -8.40 5.91
CA LEU A 96 8.98 -7.18 5.47
C LEU A 96 9.19 -6.87 3.98
N ALA A 97 10.26 -7.40 3.37
CA ALA A 97 10.46 -7.32 1.93
C ALA A 97 9.50 -8.27 1.18
N ARG A 98 8.93 -9.25 1.88
CA ARG A 98 7.86 -10.10 1.37
C ARG A 98 6.55 -9.33 1.47
N TRP A 99 6.28 -8.50 0.45
CA TRP A 99 4.96 -7.90 0.26
C TRP A 99 3.85 -8.99 0.18
N CYS A 100 4.24 -10.24 -0.07
CA CYS A 100 3.37 -11.40 -0.17
C CYS A 100 4.02 -12.66 0.44
N THR A 101 3.70 -12.96 1.70
CA THR A 101 3.65 -14.33 2.25
C THR A 101 2.43 -14.45 3.12
#